data_AF-A0A4V2YZR4-F1
#
_entry.id   AF-A0A4V2YZR4-F1
#
_cell.length_a   1.000
_cell.length_b   1.000
_cell.length_c   1.000
_cell.angle_alpha   90.00
_cell.angle_beta   90.00
_cell.angle_gamma   90.00
#
_symmetry.space_group_name_H-M   'P 1'
#
loop_
_entity.id
_entity.type
_entity.pdbx_description
1 polymer ?
#
loop_
_entity_poly.entity_id
_entity_poly.type
_entity_poly.pdbx_seq_one_letter_code
_entity_poly.pdbx_strand_id
1 'polypeptide(L)' 'MKITAETAPRDALGEAARLLDAEAEELEAGGGADIFNEDQRSIAAQTYRNAARKIRSLARQ' A
#
# COMPACT_ATOMS: atom_id res chain seq x y z
N MET A 1 -6.11 25.28 -9.06
CA MET A 1 -5.72 24.76 -7.73
C MET A 1 -4.22 24.97 -7.56
N LYS A 2 -3.76 25.61 -6.48
CA LYS A 2 -2.33 25.72 -6.13
C LYS A 2 -2.01 24.62 -5.13
N ILE A 3 -1.14 23.68 -5.50
CA ILE A 3 -0.53 22.72 -4.57
C ILE A 3 0.43 23.54 -3.70
N THR A 4 0.21 23.60 -2.39
CA THR A 4 1.16 24.20 -1.45
C THR A 4 2.19 23.14 -1.05
N ALA A 5 3.37 23.55 -0.59
CA ALA A 5 4.43 22.62 -0.20
C ALA A 5 4.03 21.66 0.95
N GLU A 6 2.96 21.96 1.68
CA GLU A 6 2.38 21.11 2.74
C GLU A 6 1.35 20.09 2.21
N THR A 7 0.73 20.31 1.05
CA THR A 7 -0.20 19.33 0.44
C THR A 7 0.55 18.26 -0.36
N ALA A 8 1.67 18.60 -1.00
CA ALA A 8 2.44 17.65 -1.80
C ALA A 8 2.93 16.39 -1.04
N PRO A 9 3.41 16.47 0.23
CA PRO A 9 3.80 15.29 1.00
C PRO A 9 2.61 14.41 1.39
N ARG A 10 1.46 15.01 1.71
CA ARG A 10 0.24 14.28 2.07
C ARG A 10 -0.33 13.52 0.87
N ASP A 11 -0.30 14.16 -0.30
CA ASP A 11 -0.72 13.53 -1.56
C ASP A 11 0.21 12.37 -1.94
N ALA A 12 1.52 12.52 -1.76
CA ALA A 12 2.50 11.46 -1.99
C ALA A 12 2.34 10.27 -1.04
N LEU A 13 2.06 10.51 0.25
CA LEU A 13 1.78 9.44 1.21
C LEU A 13 0.45 8.73 0.90
N GLY A 14 -0.57 9.49 0.46
CA GLY A 14 -1.83 8.94 0.01
C GLY A 14 -1.66 7.99 -1.17
N GLU A 15 -0.90 8.41 -2.18
CA GLU A 15 -0.61 7.60 -3.36
C GLU A 15 0.23 6.36 -3.01
N ALA A 16 1.25 6.50 -2.15
CA ALA A 16 2.03 5.37 -1.68
C ALA A 16 1.16 4.31 -0.97
N ALA A 17 0.23 4.74 -0.12
CA ALA A 17 -0.70 3.82 0.53
C ALA A 17 -1.63 3.12 -0.47
N ARG A 18 -2.09 3.83 -1.51
CA ARG A 18 -2.93 3.28 -2.58
C ARG A 18 -2.18 2.19 -3.37
N LEU A 19 -0.92 2.42 -3.71
CA LEU A 19 -0.09 1.44 -4.42
C LEU A 19 0.12 0.17 -3.59
N LEU A 20 0.37 0.31 -2.28
CA LEU A 20 0.52 -0.85 -1.40
C LEU A 20 -0.79 -1.65 -1.24
N ASP A 21 -1.95 -0.98 -1.18
CA ASP A 21 -3.24 -1.68 -1.16
C ASP A 21 -3.46 -2.46 -2.47
N ALA A 22 -3.10 -1.88 -3.63
CA ALA A 22 -3.22 -2.55 -4.92
C ALA A 22 -2.32 -3.79 -5.03
N GLU A 23 -1.08 -3.72 -4.53
CA GLU A 23 -0.17 -4.88 -4.48
C GLU A 23 -0.73 -6.00 -3.59
N ALA A 24 -1.34 -5.65 -2.46
CA ALA A 24 -1.98 -6.63 -1.60
C ALA A 24 -3.17 -7.33 -2.30
N GLU A 25 -3.98 -6.58 -3.03
CA GLU A 25 -5.10 -7.10 -3.81
C GLU A 25 -4.63 -8.04 -4.92
N GLU A 26 -3.54 -7.70 -5.62
CA GLU A 26 -2.94 -8.56 -6.65
C GLU A 26 -2.48 -9.91 -6.07
N LEU A 27 -1.78 -9.89 -4.93
CA LEU A 27 -1.33 -11.10 -4.25
C LEU A 27 -2.49 -11.98 -3.77
N GLU A 28 -3.56 -11.38 -3.24
CA GLU A 28 -4.77 -12.11 -2.84
C GLU A 28 -5.56 -12.67 -4.03
N ALA A 29 -5.50 -12.01 -5.19
CA ALA A 29 -6.07 -12.49 -6.44
C ALA A 29 -5.25 -13.63 -7.09
N GLY A 30 -4.14 -14.03 -6.49
CA GLY A 30 -3.25 -15.09 -6.99
C GLY A 30 -2.06 -14.59 -7.81
N GLY A 31 -1.81 -13.29 -7.86
CA GLY A 31 -0.57 -12.71 -8.39
C GLY A 31 0.66 -13.17 -7.62
N GLY A 32 1.81 -13.24 -8.29
CA GLY A 32 3.07 -13.72 -7.69
C GLY A 32 3.09 -15.21 -7.31
N ALA A 33 2.15 -16.01 -7.82
CA ALA A 33 2.07 -17.46 -7.56
C ALA A 33 3.24 -18.26 -8.17
N ASP A 34 4.01 -17.66 -9.07
CA ASP A 34 5.27 -18.17 -9.62
C ASP A 34 6.46 -18.00 -8.66
N ILE A 35 6.35 -17.13 -7.66
CA ILE A 35 7.41 -16.82 -6.68
C ILE A 35 7.04 -17.33 -5.27
N PHE A 36 5.77 -17.22 -4.89
CA PHE A 36 5.26 -17.50 -3.55
C PHE A 36 4.15 -18.55 -3.55
N ASN A 37 4.10 -19.38 -2.51
CA ASN A 37 2.94 -20.22 -2.23
C ASN A 37 1.77 -19.42 -1.61
N GLU A 38 0.61 -20.07 -1.43
CA GLU A 38 -0.61 -19.40 -0.95
C GLU A 38 -0.44 -18.73 0.42
N ASP A 39 0.18 -19.41 1.37
CA ASP A 39 0.45 -18.86 2.71
C ASP A 39 1.39 -17.66 2.63
N GLN A 40 2.45 -17.75 1.83
CA GLN A 40 3.41 -16.66 1.62
C GLN A 40 2.76 -15.45 0.95
N ARG A 41 1.89 -15.66 -0.04
CA ARG A 41 1.10 -14.58 -0.66
C ARG A 41 0.19 -13.91 0.35
N SER A 42 -0.50 -14.68 1.20
CA SER A 42 -1.36 -14.15 2.26
C SER A 42 -0.55 -13.30 3.27
N ILE A 43 0.62 -13.77 3.69
CA ILE A 43 1.52 -13.02 4.58
C ILE A 43 2.01 -11.72 3.92
N ALA A 44 2.40 -11.79 2.64
CA ALA A 44 2.85 -10.64 1.88
C ALA A 44 1.73 -9.60 1.73
N ALA A 45 0.53 -10.02 1.30
CA ALA A 45 -0.64 -9.14 1.20
C ALA A 45 -0.98 -8.46 2.53
N GLN A 46 -0.98 -9.20 3.64
CA GLN A 46 -1.18 -8.64 4.98
C GLN A 46 -0.10 -7.62 5.35
N THR A 47 1.15 -7.86 4.95
CA THR A 47 2.27 -6.94 5.18
C THR A 47 2.07 -5.63 4.43
N TYR A 48 1.70 -5.71 3.14
CA TYR A 48 1.37 -4.54 2.32
C TYR A 48 0.19 -3.73 2.90
N ARG A 49 -0.91 -4.39 3.30
CA ARG A 49 -2.06 -3.74 3.96
C ARG A 49 -1.66 -3.04 5.27
N ASN A 50 -0.80 -3.67 6.07
CA ASN A 50 -0.31 -3.09 7.32
C ASN A 50 0.55 -1.85 7.06
N ALA A 51 1.43 -1.89 6.05
CA ALA A 51 2.23 -0.75 5.63
C ALA A 51 1.34 0.40 5.13
N ALA A 52 0.37 0.12 4.25
CA ALA A 52 -0.60 1.11 3.76
C ALA A 52 -1.38 1.78 4.91
N ARG A 53 -1.79 1.00 5.92
CA ARG A 53 -2.46 1.53 7.13
C ARG A 53 -1.54 2.46 7.92
N LYS A 54 -0.26 2.11 8.07
CA LYS A 54 0.72 2.94 8.78
C LYS A 54 0.97 4.25 8.03
N ILE A 55 1.12 4.21 6.72
CA ILE A 55 1.30 5.40 5.87
C ILE A 55 0.08 6.33 5.96
N ARG A 56 -1.15 5.80 5.85
CA ARG A 56 -2.38 6.59 6.06
C ARG A 56 -2.50 7.20 7.45
N SER A 57 -1.91 6.57 8.46
CA SER A 57 -1.82 7.15 9.81
C SER A 57 -0.85 8.32 9.84
N LEU A 58 0.33 8.19 9.22
CA LEU A 58 1.33 9.27 9.13
C LEU A 58 0.83 10.47 8.34
N ALA A 59 0.09 10.26 7.24
CA ALA A 59 -0.45 11.35 6.42
C ALA A 59 -1.47 12.25 7.14
N ARG A 60 -2.10 11.74 8.22
CA ARG A 60 -3.10 12.46 9.02
C ARG A 60 -2.52 13.13 10.27
N GLN A 61 -1.29 12.80 10.65
CA GLN A 61 -0.55 13.46 11.73
C GLN A 61 0.01 14.80 11.24
#